data_AF-A0AAN9A127-F1
#
_entry.id   AF-A0AAN9A127-F1
#
_cell.length_a   1.000
_cell.length_b   1.000
_cell.length_c   1.000
_cell.angle_alpha   90.00
_cell.angle_beta   90.00
_cell.angle_gamma   90.00
#
_symmetry.space_group_name_H-M   'P 1'
#
loop_
_entity.id
_entity.type
_entity.pdbx_description
1 polymer ?
#
loop_
_entity_poly.entity_id
_entity_poly.type
_entity_poly.pdbx_seq_one_letter_code
_entity_poly.pdbx_strand_id
1 'polypeptide(L)'
;MRCILSNNKIRYRDLENVTDAITLYKDVMPGCSRPFTYVSKIGCIHLPSVTFSGYEHARRYCAQMLSDVFVEDIPGQTEELWKYLQTKNFTTNASSWLGIKDGRWLNGEIVRNDLWFNAQPVPPNPNMCARMYHVNGKMYHSFCGFDGQTSICQRMSYNA
;
A
#
# COMPACT_ATOMS: atom_id res chain seq x y z
N MET A 1 39.50 -11.20 20.58
CA MET A 1 38.41 -12.02 20.02
C MET A 1 38.19 -13.23 20.92
N ARG A 2 36.93 -13.50 21.27
CA ARG A 2 36.34 -14.63 22.03
C ARG A 2 35.72 -14.23 23.37
N CYS A 3 34.44 -13.85 23.29
CA CYS A 3 33.50 -13.87 24.40
C CYS A 3 33.09 -15.32 24.68
N ILE A 4 33.09 -15.72 25.95
CA ILE A 4 32.51 -16.97 26.44
C ILE A 4 31.18 -16.58 27.10
N LEU A 5 30.06 -17.03 26.51
CA LEU A 5 28.73 -16.93 27.10
C LEU A 5 28.63 -17.93 28.25
N SER A 6 28.35 -17.45 29.47
CA SER A 6 27.93 -18.31 30.58
C SER A 6 26.49 -17.96 30.96
N ASN A 7 25.70 -19.02 31.11
CA ASN A 7 24.28 -19.03 31.43
C ASN A 7 23.95 -18.17 32.66
N ASN A 8 22.91 -17.34 32.58
CA ASN A 8 22.16 -16.97 33.76
C ASN A 8 20.66 -16.79 33.48
N LYS A 9 19.87 -17.59 34.19
CA LYS A 9 18.42 -17.54 34.31
C LYS A 9 18.00 -16.13 34.74
N ILE A 10 17.16 -15.49 33.94
CA ILE A 10 16.47 -14.24 34.33
C ILE A 10 15.49 -14.59 35.46
N ARG A 11 15.65 -13.96 36.63
CA ARG A 11 14.75 -14.11 37.78
C ARG A 11 13.54 -13.21 37.58
N TYR A 12 12.34 -13.72 37.86
CA TYR A 12 11.04 -13.02 37.79
C TYR A 12 10.87 -11.93 38.88
N ARG A 13 11.81 -10.98 38.99
CA ARG A 13 11.70 -9.85 39.94
C ARG A 13 11.77 -8.46 39.31
N ASP A 14 11.89 -8.37 37.98
CA ASP A 14 11.93 -7.09 37.25
C ASP A 14 10.62 -6.82 36.48
N LEU A 15 9.49 -7.34 36.98
CA LEU A 15 8.19 -7.29 36.30
C LEU A 15 7.45 -5.94 36.39
N GLU A 16 7.96 -4.96 37.13
CA GLU A 16 7.36 -3.62 37.18
C GLU A 16 7.71 -2.77 35.93
N ASN A 17 8.75 -3.13 35.17
CA ASN A 17 9.17 -2.40 33.96
C ASN A 17 8.73 -3.07 32.64
N VAL A 18 8.08 -4.22 32.69
CA VAL A 18 7.63 -4.92 31.47
C VAL A 18 6.43 -4.22 30.86
N THR A 19 5.56 -3.60 31.66
CA THR A 19 4.43 -2.80 31.18
C THR A 19 4.87 -1.51 30.48
N ASP A 20 5.89 -0.84 30.99
CA ASP A 20 6.44 0.37 30.35
C ASP A 20 7.20 0.04 29.06
N ALA A 21 7.93 -1.09 29.03
CA ALA A 21 8.55 -1.59 27.82
C ALA A 21 7.53 -2.04 26.75
N ILE A 22 6.42 -2.66 27.15
CA ILE A 22 5.31 -3.02 26.24
C ILE A 22 4.57 -1.77 25.75
N THR A 23 4.45 -0.73 26.58
CA THR A 23 3.83 0.55 26.18
C THR A 23 4.74 1.31 25.22
N LEU A 24 6.06 1.32 25.45
CA LEU A 24 7.06 1.83 24.50
C LEU A 24 7.09 1.04 23.19
N TYR A 25 6.89 -0.28 23.22
CA TYR A 25 6.86 -1.11 22.01
C TYR A 25 5.55 -0.99 21.20
N LYS A 26 4.44 -0.61 21.83
CA LYS A 26 3.21 -0.25 21.11
C LYS A 26 3.35 1.08 20.35
N ASP A 27 4.26 1.95 20.78
CA ASP A 27 4.61 3.21 20.12
C ASP A 27 5.80 3.09 19.15
N VAL A 28 6.42 1.90 19.03
CA VAL A 28 7.31 1.60 17.90
C VAL A 28 6.41 1.45 16.68
N MET A 29 6.38 2.49 15.83
CA MET A 29 5.64 2.53 14.57
C MET A 29 5.59 1.14 13.91
N PRO A 30 4.42 0.68 13.40
CA PRO A 30 4.32 -0.59 12.70
C PRO A 30 5.39 -0.65 11.60
N GLY A 31 6.46 -1.41 11.86
CA GLY A 31 7.75 -1.18 11.21
C GLY A 31 7.74 -1.64 9.76
N CYS A 32 7.57 -0.71 8.82
CA CYS A 32 7.76 -1.03 7.41
C CYS A 32 9.25 -1.19 7.12
N SER A 33 9.71 -2.42 6.82
CA SER A 33 11.01 -2.63 6.17
C SER A 33 11.10 -1.86 4.85
N ARG A 34 12.28 -1.28 4.58
CA ARG A 34 12.55 -0.65 3.28
C ARG A 34 12.26 -1.64 2.13
N PRO A 35 11.73 -1.18 0.99
CA PRO A 35 11.52 0.22 0.59
C PRO A 35 10.13 0.80 0.93
N PHE A 36 9.40 0.21 1.87
CA PHE A 36 8.04 0.65 2.23
C PHE A 36 8.07 1.78 3.27
N THR A 37 7.05 2.63 3.21
CA THR A 37 6.77 3.70 4.17
C THR A 37 5.43 3.44 4.83
N TYR A 38 5.34 3.64 6.15
CA TYR A 38 4.06 3.51 6.85
C TYR A 38 3.16 4.71 6.53
N VAL A 39 1.92 4.43 6.17
CA VAL A 39 0.86 5.42 5.94
C VAL A 39 -0.32 5.06 6.85
N SER A 40 -0.76 6.04 7.64
CA SER A 40 -1.88 5.86 8.57
C SER A 40 -3.10 5.27 7.86
N LYS A 41 -3.85 4.41 8.54
CA LYS A 41 -5.03 3.69 8.02
C LYS A 41 -4.80 2.72 6.85
N ILE A 42 -3.65 2.76 6.16
CA ILE A 42 -3.35 1.91 5.01
C ILE A 42 -2.37 0.78 5.38
N GLY A 43 -1.33 1.11 6.15
CA GLY A 43 -0.20 0.20 6.41
C GLY A 43 1.02 0.59 5.59
N CYS A 44 1.74 -0.40 5.06
CA CYS A 44 3.02 -0.16 4.39
C CYS A 44 2.83 0.05 2.88
N ILE A 45 3.25 1.22 2.39
CA ILE A 45 3.18 1.59 0.97
C ILE A 45 4.57 1.73 0.37
N HIS A 46 4.76 1.12 -0.79
CA HIS A 46 5.91 1.36 -1.65
C HIS A 46 5.46 1.92 -3.00
N LEU A 47 6.15 2.97 -3.46
CA LEU A 47 5.89 3.65 -4.73
C LEU A 47 7.12 3.43 -5.62
N PRO A 48 7.09 2.46 -6.55
CA PRO A 48 8.20 2.21 -7.45
C PRO A 48 8.41 3.41 -8.38
N SER A 49 9.66 3.75 -8.65
CA SER A 49 10.02 4.80 -9.64
C SER A 49 9.99 4.30 -11.09
N VAL A 50 9.76 2.99 -11.29
CA VAL A 50 9.70 2.34 -12.60
C VAL A 50 8.26 2.32 -13.13
N THR A 51 8.13 2.38 -14.44
CA THR A 51 6.87 2.17 -15.13
C THR A 51 6.75 0.72 -15.62
N PHE A 52 5.52 0.24 -15.76
CA PHE A 52 5.23 -1.15 -16.10
C PHE A 52 4.60 -1.28 -17.47
N SER A 53 4.80 -2.45 -18.07
CA SER A 53 4.07 -2.85 -19.28
C SER A 53 2.76 -3.53 -18.88
N GLY A 54 1.75 -2.71 -18.61
CA GLY A 54 0.44 -3.15 -18.15
C GLY A 54 0.33 -3.52 -16.66
N TYR A 55 -0.91 -3.72 -16.25
CA TYR A 55 -1.37 -4.01 -14.91
C TYR A 55 -0.78 -5.31 -14.33
N GLU A 56 -0.77 -6.39 -15.11
CA GLU A 56 -0.29 -7.69 -14.63
C GLU A 56 1.22 -7.65 -14.32
N HIS A 57 2.00 -6.86 -15.07
CA HIS A 57 3.41 -6.65 -14.78
C HIS A 57 3.59 -5.86 -13.48
N ALA A 58 2.85 -4.76 -13.31
CA ALA A 58 2.82 -3.99 -12.06
C ALA A 58 2.47 -4.85 -10.83
N ARG A 59 1.48 -5.72 -10.97
CA ARG A 59 1.05 -6.63 -9.90
C ARG A 59 2.12 -7.65 -9.54
N ARG A 60 2.72 -8.30 -10.55
CA ARG A 60 3.84 -9.24 -10.33
C ARG A 60 5.02 -8.57 -9.63
N TYR A 61 5.31 -7.31 -9.95
CA TYR A 61 6.35 -6.55 -9.27
C TYR A 61 6.04 -6.38 -7.77
N CYS A 62 4.82 -5.95 -7.42
CA CYS A 62 4.43 -5.88 -6.00
C CYS A 62 4.53 -7.25 -5.30
N ALA A 63 4.10 -8.33 -5.97
CA ALA A 63 4.17 -9.69 -5.44
C ALA A 63 5.60 -10.14 -5.11
N GLN A 64 6.60 -9.76 -5.92
CA GLN A 64 8.01 -10.05 -5.65
C GLN A 64 8.54 -9.42 -4.34
N MET A 65 7.86 -8.38 -3.84
CA MET A 65 8.18 -7.73 -2.58
C MET A 65 7.27 -8.17 -1.42
N LEU A 66 6.57 -9.30 -1.57
CA LEU A 66 5.59 -9.81 -0.60
C LEU A 66 4.49 -8.76 -0.30
N SER A 67 4.01 -8.11 -1.35
CA SER A 67 2.93 -7.11 -1.32
C SER A 67 1.99 -7.34 -2.49
N ASP A 68 0.85 -6.64 -2.55
CA ASP A 68 0.02 -6.59 -3.77
C ASP A 68 -0.19 -5.12 -4.16
N VAL A 69 -0.83 -4.87 -5.30
CA VAL A 69 -1.30 -3.53 -5.64
C VAL A 69 -2.32 -3.05 -4.60
N PHE A 70 -2.35 -1.74 -4.35
CA PHE A 70 -3.21 -1.13 -3.33
C PHE A 70 -4.68 -1.49 -3.53
N VAL A 71 -5.32 -1.91 -2.44
CA VAL A 71 -6.75 -2.22 -2.33
C VAL A 71 -7.31 -1.46 -1.14
N GLU A 72 -8.44 -0.80 -1.33
CA GLU A 72 -9.18 -0.22 -0.21
C GLU A 72 -9.97 -1.32 0.52
N ASP A 73 -9.47 -1.69 1.70
CA ASP A 73 -10.14 -2.61 2.62
C ASP A 73 -10.99 -1.85 3.65
N ILE A 74 -10.61 -0.61 3.97
CA ILE A 74 -11.29 0.23 4.95
C ILE A 74 -11.70 1.55 4.28
N PRO A 75 -12.98 1.95 4.38
CA PRO A 75 -13.43 3.25 3.88
C PRO A 75 -12.55 4.40 4.37
N GLY A 76 -12.02 5.18 3.42
CA GLY A 76 -11.16 6.34 3.72
C GLY A 76 -9.68 6.13 3.39
N GLN A 77 -9.26 4.90 3.05
CA GLN A 77 -7.86 4.62 2.72
C GLN A 77 -7.43 5.29 1.42
N THR A 78 -8.31 5.40 0.42
CA THR A 78 -8.00 6.07 -0.85
C THR A 78 -7.72 7.57 -0.64
N GLU A 79 -8.49 8.24 0.20
CA GLU A 79 -8.30 9.65 0.54
C GLU A 79 -6.98 9.87 1.28
N GLU A 80 -6.63 8.96 2.20
CA GLU A 80 -5.36 8.99 2.93
C GLU A 80 -4.18 8.70 2.00
N LEU A 81 -4.35 7.78 1.04
CA LEU A 81 -3.38 7.48 0.00
C LEU A 81 -3.11 8.72 -0.85
N TRP A 82 -4.17 9.42 -1.26
CA TRP A 82 -4.03 10.64 -2.06
C TRP A 82 -3.23 11.71 -1.33
N LYS A 83 -3.53 11.99 -0.06
CA LYS A 83 -2.75 12.93 0.77
C LYS A 83 -1.28 12.51 0.83
N TYR A 84 -1.02 11.22 1.00
CA TYR A 84 0.35 10.70 1.00
C TYR A 84 1.04 10.95 -0.36
N LEU A 85 0.39 10.69 -1.49
CA LEU A 85 0.94 10.94 -2.82
C LEU A 85 1.25 12.43 -3.04
N GLN A 86 0.45 13.35 -2.50
CA GLN A 86 0.71 14.79 -2.58
C GLN A 86 2.05 15.19 -1.92
N THR A 87 2.52 14.42 -0.94
CA THR A 87 3.83 14.67 -0.29
C THR A 87 5.04 14.24 -1.13
N LYS A 88 4.82 13.53 -2.25
CA LYS A 88 5.89 12.88 -3.02
C LYS A 88 6.34 13.64 -4.27
N ASN A 89 5.82 14.85 -4.50
CA ASN A 89 6.18 15.69 -5.65
C ASN A 89 6.11 14.95 -6.99
N PHE A 90 5.05 14.18 -7.21
CA PHE A 90 4.81 13.54 -8.51
C PHE A 90 4.60 14.59 -9.62
N THR A 91 4.96 14.23 -10.85
CA THR A 91 4.65 15.07 -12.02
C THR A 91 3.15 15.13 -12.24
N THR A 92 2.66 16.23 -12.84
CA THR A 92 1.23 16.51 -13.03
C THR A 92 0.48 15.48 -13.88
N ASN A 93 1.19 14.61 -14.59
CA ASN A 93 0.62 13.57 -15.45
C ASN A 93 0.90 12.13 -14.96
N ALA A 94 1.45 11.97 -13.76
CA ALA A 94 1.71 10.65 -13.21
C ALA A 94 0.40 9.93 -12.83
N SER A 95 0.36 8.63 -13.12
CA SER A 95 -0.71 7.76 -12.64
C SER A 95 -0.15 6.39 -12.27
N SER A 96 -0.83 5.70 -11.36
CA SER A 96 -0.42 4.40 -10.86
C SER A 96 -1.55 3.38 -10.92
N TRP A 97 -1.19 2.15 -11.25
CA TRP A 97 -2.09 1.01 -11.13
C TRP A 97 -2.52 0.78 -9.68
N LEU A 98 -3.81 0.52 -9.51
CA LEU A 98 -4.45 0.09 -8.26
C LEU A 98 -4.98 -1.34 -8.41
N GLY A 99 -5.27 -2.00 -7.30
CA GLY A 99 -5.95 -3.30 -7.24
C GLY A 99 -7.43 -3.21 -7.60
N ILE A 100 -7.73 -2.71 -8.79
CA ILE A 100 -9.09 -2.60 -9.33
C ILE A 100 -9.15 -3.25 -10.70
N LYS A 101 -10.12 -4.14 -10.88
CA LYS A 101 -10.46 -4.77 -12.15
C LYS A 101 -11.97 -4.78 -12.31
N ASP A 102 -12.44 -4.39 -13.49
CA ASP A 102 -13.87 -4.36 -13.81
C ASP A 102 -14.73 -3.61 -12.76
N GLY A 103 -14.27 -2.42 -12.36
CA GLY A 103 -14.97 -1.57 -11.38
C GLY A 103 -14.98 -2.08 -9.93
N ARG A 104 -14.26 -3.17 -9.63
CA ARG A 104 -14.18 -3.77 -8.29
C ARG A 104 -12.75 -3.80 -7.78
N TRP A 105 -12.60 -3.58 -6.49
CA TRP A 105 -11.38 -3.89 -5.77
C TRP A 105 -11.07 -5.39 -5.87
N LEU A 106 -9.79 -5.77 -5.74
CA LEU A 106 -9.40 -7.19 -5.75
C LEU A 106 -9.97 -7.99 -4.57
N ASN A 107 -10.41 -7.33 -3.50
CA ASN A 107 -11.16 -7.96 -2.41
C ASN A 107 -12.65 -8.23 -2.76
N GLY A 108 -13.10 -7.83 -3.95
CA GLY A 108 -14.45 -8.05 -4.47
C GLY A 108 -15.43 -6.89 -4.27
N GLU A 109 -15.10 -5.94 -3.40
CA GLU A 109 -15.93 -4.77 -3.10
C GLU A 109 -16.06 -3.86 -4.32
N ILE A 110 -17.23 -3.24 -4.46
CA ILE A 110 -17.47 -2.25 -5.52
C ILE A 110 -16.74 -0.96 -5.15
N VAL A 111 -15.99 -0.41 -6.10
CA VAL A 111 -15.34 0.89 -5.91
C VAL A 111 -16.41 1.97 -5.80
N ARG A 112 -16.38 2.76 -4.73
CA ARG A 112 -17.37 3.82 -4.51
C ARG A 112 -17.39 4.84 -5.66
N ASN A 113 -18.59 5.30 -6.03
CA ASN A 113 -18.79 6.24 -7.14
C ASN A 113 -18.01 7.55 -6.99
N ASP A 114 -17.84 8.03 -5.76
CA ASP A 114 -17.14 9.27 -5.47
C ASP A 114 -15.62 9.18 -5.69
N LEU A 115 -15.03 7.98 -5.78
CA LEU A 115 -13.60 7.79 -6.04
C LEU A 115 -13.24 7.87 -7.54
N TRP A 116 -14.24 7.70 -8.40
CA TRP A 116 -14.07 7.77 -9.83
C TRP A 116 -14.03 9.21 -10.34
N PHE A 117 -13.35 9.43 -11.46
CA PHE A 117 -13.51 10.66 -12.22
C PHE A 117 -14.88 10.72 -12.89
N ASN A 118 -15.34 11.92 -13.26
CA ASN A 118 -16.63 12.10 -13.92
C ASN A 118 -16.77 11.18 -15.15
N ALA A 119 -17.92 10.51 -15.25
CA ALA A 119 -18.24 9.51 -16.27
C ALA A 119 -17.38 8.22 -16.24
N GLN A 120 -16.71 7.93 -15.12
CA GLN A 120 -16.09 6.65 -14.82
C GLN A 120 -16.85 5.93 -13.69
N PRO A 121 -16.78 4.60 -13.61
CA PRO A 121 -16.17 3.69 -14.58
C PRO A 121 -16.97 3.65 -15.90
N VAL A 122 -16.28 3.49 -17.04
CA VAL A 122 -16.98 3.07 -18.28
C VAL A 122 -17.58 1.66 -18.08
N PRO A 123 -18.63 1.28 -18.84
CA PRO A 123 -19.34 0.02 -18.64
C PRO A 123 -18.43 -1.21 -18.49
N PRO A 124 -18.87 -2.25 -17.76
CA PRO A 124 -18.06 -3.41 -17.40
C PRO A 124 -17.36 -4.01 -18.62
N ASN A 125 -16.06 -4.18 -18.50
CA ASN A 125 -15.24 -4.82 -19.53
C ASN A 125 -14.11 -5.55 -18.80
N PRO A 126 -14.01 -6.88 -18.97
CA PRO A 126 -13.06 -7.71 -18.21
C PRO A 126 -11.58 -7.37 -18.47
N ASN A 127 -11.30 -6.60 -19.52
CA ASN A 127 -9.98 -6.09 -19.86
C ASN A 127 -9.71 -4.67 -19.33
N MET A 128 -10.61 -4.12 -18.49
CA MET A 128 -10.43 -2.83 -17.83
C MET A 128 -9.89 -3.01 -16.42
N CYS A 129 -8.84 -2.27 -16.16
CA CYS A 129 -8.21 -2.07 -14.85
C CYS A 129 -8.35 -0.59 -14.49
N ALA A 130 -8.06 -0.21 -13.25
CA ALA A 130 -8.07 1.20 -12.86
C ALA A 130 -6.71 1.72 -12.45
N ARG A 131 -6.50 3.00 -12.76
CA ARG A 131 -5.34 3.78 -12.34
C ARG A 131 -5.77 5.04 -11.63
N MET A 132 -5.01 5.44 -10.62
CA MET A 132 -5.20 6.68 -9.89
C MET A 132 -4.32 7.75 -10.51
N TYR A 133 -4.92 8.86 -10.94
CA TYR A 133 -4.18 10.03 -11.38
C TYR A 133 -3.72 10.83 -10.17
N HIS A 134 -2.41 11.11 -10.09
CA HIS A 134 -1.83 11.76 -8.91
C HIS A 134 -2.27 13.22 -8.76
N VAL A 135 -2.64 13.87 -9.87
CA VAL A 135 -3.07 15.27 -9.89
C VAL A 135 -4.38 15.52 -9.14
N ASN A 136 -5.31 14.57 -9.14
CA ASN A 136 -6.65 14.75 -8.55
C ASN A 136 -7.09 13.61 -7.62
N GLY A 137 -6.27 12.56 -7.49
CA GLY A 137 -6.57 11.39 -6.67
C GLY A 137 -7.77 10.57 -7.16
N LYS A 138 -8.27 10.83 -8.36
CA LYS A 138 -9.41 10.10 -8.94
C LYS A 138 -8.97 8.90 -9.75
N MET A 139 -9.87 7.93 -9.81
CA MET A 139 -9.68 6.69 -10.55
C MET A 139 -10.25 6.81 -11.96
N TYR A 140 -9.57 6.16 -12.90
CA TYR A 140 -9.95 6.10 -14.30
C TYR A 140 -9.82 4.66 -14.78
N HIS A 141 -10.81 4.19 -15.54
CA HIS A 141 -10.61 2.95 -16.28
C HIS A 141 -9.55 3.13 -17.35
N SER A 142 -8.78 2.07 -17.52
CA SER A 142 -7.79 1.94 -18.57
C SER A 142 -7.73 0.48 -18.99
N PHE A 143 -7.43 0.25 -20.26
CA PHE A 143 -7.08 -1.08 -20.73
C PHE A 143 -5.95 -1.65 -19.86
N CYS A 144 -6.09 -2.88 -19.37
CA CYS A 144 -5.12 -3.49 -18.46
C CYS A 144 -3.72 -3.63 -19.08
N GLY A 145 -3.61 -3.67 -20.42
CA GLY A 145 -2.32 -3.67 -21.13
C GLY A 145 -1.74 -2.29 -21.42
N PHE A 146 -2.28 -1.21 -20.83
CA PHE A 146 -1.76 0.14 -21.04
C PHE A 146 -0.39 0.30 -20.37
N ASP A 147 0.60 0.74 -21.13
CA ASP A 147 1.98 0.85 -20.66
C ASP A 147 2.28 2.19 -20.00
N GLY A 148 3.45 2.29 -19.36
CA GLY A 148 4.03 3.56 -18.91
C GLY A 148 3.48 4.09 -17.60
N GLN A 149 2.75 3.26 -16.83
CA GLN A 149 2.22 3.63 -15.51
C GLN A 149 3.04 2.99 -14.40
N THR A 150 3.16 3.67 -13.27
CA THR A 150 3.77 3.08 -12.07
C THR A 150 2.73 2.22 -11.32
N SER A 151 3.04 1.77 -10.11
CA SER A 151 2.09 1.04 -9.25
C SER A 151 2.15 1.57 -7.83
N ILE A 152 1.14 1.24 -7.03
CA ILE A 152 1.15 1.49 -5.59
C ILE A 152 1.13 0.12 -4.93
N CYS A 153 2.25 -0.30 -4.36
CA CYS A 153 2.35 -1.59 -3.68
C CYS A 153 2.00 -1.43 -2.20
N GLN A 154 1.04 -2.22 -1.72
CA GLN A 154 0.56 -2.23 -0.34
C GLN A 154 0.86 -3.59 0.29
N ARG A 155 1.31 -3.55 1.54
CA ARG A 155 1.30 -4.70 2.44
C ARG A 155 0.76 -4.30 3.81
N MET A 156 0.07 -5.23 4.44
CA MET A 156 -0.34 -5.11 5.84
C MET A 156 0.91 -4.96 6.71
N SER A 157 0.84 -4.12 7.74
CA SER A 157 1.97 -3.98 8.65
C SER A 157 2.05 -5.22 9.55
N TYR A 158 3.25 -5.74 9.76
CA TYR A 158 3.50 -6.83 10.72
C TYR A 158 3.37 -6.24 12.13
N ASN A 159 2.15 -6.23 12.68
CA ASN A 159 1.78 -6.14 14.09
C ASN A 159 0.24 -6.00 14.20
N ALA A 160 -0.49 -7.03 13.74
CA ALA A 160 -1.90 -7.22 14.04
C ALA A 160 -2.03 -8.30 15.12
#